data_AF-A0A2P5HZA3-F1
#
_entry.id   AF-A0A2P5HZA3-F1
#
_cell.length_a   1.000
_cell.length_b   1.000
_cell.length_c   1.000
_cell.angle_alpha   90.00
_cell.angle_beta   90.00
_cell.angle_gamma   90.00
#
_symmetry.space_group_name_H-M   'P 1'
#
loop_
_entity.id
_entity.type
_entity.pdbx_description
1 polymer ?
#
loop_
_entity_poly.entity_id
_entity_poly.type
_entity_poly.pdbx_seq_one_letter_code
_entity_poly.pdbx_strand_id
1 'polypeptide(L)'
;MFRNHVKRAGVKYISALRSWNFEGLEDLYTILVGDRGLSRHERWASLYTKLYKKTWVCNIPSSLESVRRAMGVIRQANPNIQDKDLVIMAKTWALGLIPLRLGAKLPEGYAKAPKILGPLNAGLSASLGLPHDRSAAQPENANPSSSLSSSPFGLGEAIRARNALLARLACAAMGLVWDSLRFVLRMCGARDDIYEILAAEDHIMPQLLSNISFLGTDTTLQMCVPGLEYDNVTWPRYVRFGGTLPPWPLDPGFELPGWFRKRLGDTTKTVVFATQGTIAVDYMQVIVPTIKALAGRDGFTVVATLGRRGASLDSFFPKGLPANAIVLDYFLYTPILERANFVVTNGSYGIYSQCATFSMLMLSTTVRNIWV
;
A
#
# COMPACT_ATOMS: atom_id res chain seq x y z
N MET A 1 -20.52 -8.53 4.87
CA MET A 1 -20.77 -7.31 4.07
C MET A 1 -20.05 -7.38 2.73
N PHE A 2 -18.72 -7.15 2.63
CA PHE A 2 -17.99 -7.13 1.33
C PHE A 2 -18.26 -8.35 0.41
N ARG A 3 -18.17 -9.57 0.96
CA ARG A 3 -18.41 -10.81 0.20
C ARG A 3 -19.81 -10.90 -0.42
N ASN A 4 -20.83 -10.36 0.25
CA ASN A 4 -22.21 -10.43 -0.23
C ASN A 4 -22.47 -9.42 -1.36
N HIS A 5 -21.85 -8.24 -1.30
CA HIS A 5 -21.93 -7.26 -2.38
C HIS A 5 -21.22 -7.75 -3.64
N VAL A 6 -20.01 -8.29 -3.49
CA VAL A 6 -19.24 -8.87 -4.61
C VAL A 6 -19.99 -10.05 -5.26
N LYS A 7 -20.64 -10.92 -4.46
CA LYS A 7 -21.52 -11.97 -5.01
C LYS A 7 -22.70 -11.42 -5.82
N ARG A 8 -23.34 -10.32 -5.39
CA ARG A 8 -24.46 -9.69 -6.11
C ARG A 8 -24.06 -9.14 -7.48
N ALA A 9 -22.80 -8.74 -7.64
CA ALA A 9 -22.22 -8.33 -8.92
C ALA A 9 -21.87 -9.51 -9.86
N GLY A 10 -22.35 -10.73 -9.57
CA GLY A 10 -22.11 -11.92 -10.40
C GLY A 10 -20.71 -12.53 -10.24
N VAL A 11 -19.94 -12.12 -9.22
CA VAL A 11 -18.57 -12.59 -9.04
C VAL A 11 -18.52 -14.03 -8.56
N LYS A 12 -17.78 -14.87 -9.29
CA LYS A 12 -17.43 -16.23 -8.89
C LYS A 12 -16.12 -16.23 -8.11
N TYR A 13 -16.12 -16.89 -6.95
CA TYR A 13 -14.93 -17.03 -6.12
C TYR A 13 -14.16 -18.29 -6.50
N ILE A 14 -12.88 -18.12 -6.80
CA ILE A 14 -11.94 -19.21 -7.04
C ILE A 14 -10.95 -19.22 -5.90
N SER A 15 -10.74 -20.37 -5.26
CA SER A 15 -9.80 -20.47 -4.15
C SER A 15 -8.38 -20.24 -4.63
N ALA A 16 -7.70 -19.29 -3.99
CA ALA A 16 -6.27 -19.07 -4.21
C ALA A 16 -5.46 -20.16 -3.50
N LEU A 17 -4.38 -20.59 -4.14
CA LEU A 17 -3.30 -21.33 -3.50
C LEU A 17 -2.55 -20.30 -2.64
N ARG A 18 -2.64 -20.44 -1.31
CA ARG A 18 -2.03 -19.57 -0.27
C ARG A 18 -1.37 -18.29 -0.78
N SER A 19 -2.02 -17.15 -0.57
CA SER A 19 -1.57 -15.85 -1.10
C SER A 19 -0.71 -15.01 -0.15
N TRP A 20 -0.46 -15.49 1.08
CA TRP A 20 0.35 -14.80 2.09
C TRP A 20 1.10 -15.82 2.96
N ASN A 21 2.44 -15.80 2.94
CA ASN A 21 3.31 -16.66 3.76
C ASN A 21 3.57 -16.04 5.14
N PHE A 22 2.49 -15.73 5.86
CA PHE A 22 2.56 -15.39 7.27
C PHE A 22 1.75 -16.45 8.01
N GLU A 23 2.38 -17.16 8.94
CA GLU A 23 1.64 -18.04 9.86
C GLU A 23 0.83 -17.20 10.88
N GLY A 24 1.12 -15.90 10.97
CA GLY A 24 0.35 -14.89 11.70
C GLY A 24 1.04 -13.51 11.68
N LEU A 25 0.44 -12.52 12.36
CA LEU A 25 1.03 -11.18 12.53
C LEU A 25 2.37 -11.17 13.30
N GLU A 26 2.64 -12.22 14.08
CA GLU A 26 3.92 -12.48 14.77
C GLU A 26 5.11 -12.48 13.81
N ASP A 27 4.97 -13.09 12.62
CA ASP A 27 6.03 -13.13 11.61
C ASP A 27 6.43 -11.71 11.13
N LEU A 28 5.45 -10.82 10.99
CA LEU A 28 5.67 -9.43 10.58
C LEU A 28 6.39 -8.66 11.69
N TYR A 29 6.05 -8.96 12.95
CA TYR A 29 6.68 -8.40 14.13
C TYR A 29 8.14 -8.86 14.29
N THR A 30 8.44 -10.15 14.06
CA THR A 30 9.83 -10.66 14.06
C THR A 30 10.68 -10.02 12.96
N ILE A 31 10.10 -9.77 11.79
CA ILE A 31 10.78 -9.05 10.69
C ILE A 31 11.06 -7.60 11.08
N LEU A 32 10.10 -6.91 11.71
CA LEU A 32 10.19 -5.50 12.07
C LEU A 32 11.05 -5.22 13.33
N VAL A 33 11.14 -6.17 14.27
CA VAL A 33 11.77 -5.94 15.59
C VAL A 33 13.07 -6.72 15.78
N GLY A 34 13.42 -7.62 14.85
CA GLY A 34 14.40 -8.69 15.03
C GLY A 34 15.87 -8.30 15.20
N ASP A 35 16.30 -7.08 14.90
CA ASP A 35 17.73 -6.76 14.75
C ASP A 35 18.21 -5.63 15.69
N ARG A 36 18.02 -5.78 17.00
CA ARG A 36 18.39 -4.73 17.99
C ARG A 36 19.90 -4.45 18.08
N GLY A 37 20.75 -5.36 17.64
CA GLY A 37 22.22 -5.24 17.66
C GLY A 37 22.85 -4.59 16.41
N LEU A 38 22.07 -4.34 15.36
CA LEU A 38 22.57 -3.71 14.12
C LEU A 38 22.54 -2.18 14.21
N SER A 39 23.42 -1.50 13.49
CA SER A 39 23.30 -0.05 13.30
C SER A 39 21.99 0.29 12.57
N ARG A 40 21.58 1.57 12.63
CA ARG A 40 20.34 2.04 11.99
C ARG A 40 20.29 1.71 10.48
N HIS A 41 21.43 1.79 9.79
CA HIS A 41 21.54 1.53 8.36
C HIS A 41 21.49 0.04 8.02
N GLU A 42 22.15 -0.78 8.82
CA GLU A 42 22.16 -2.25 8.67
C GLU A 42 20.78 -2.84 8.98
N ARG A 43 20.09 -2.33 10.01
CA ARG A 43 18.68 -2.66 10.26
C ARG A 43 17.82 -2.38 9.05
N TRP A 44 18.01 -1.23 8.40
CA TRP A 44 17.24 -0.85 7.22
C TRP A 44 17.45 -1.81 6.04
N ALA A 45 18.69 -2.12 5.70
CA ALA A 45 19.01 -3.04 4.61
C ALA A 45 18.50 -4.48 4.89
N SER A 46 18.67 -4.94 6.13
CA SER A 46 18.18 -6.25 6.61
C SER A 46 16.65 -6.32 6.58
N LEU A 47 15.96 -5.33 7.15
CA LEU A 47 14.51 -5.25 7.16
C LEU A 47 13.94 -5.22 5.74
N TYR A 48 14.49 -4.36 4.88
CA TYR A 48 14.03 -4.23 3.50
C TYR A 48 14.22 -5.54 2.72
N THR A 49 15.35 -6.22 2.90
CA THR A 49 15.63 -7.54 2.31
C THR A 49 14.67 -8.62 2.81
N LYS A 50 14.47 -8.73 4.12
CA LYS A 50 13.58 -9.72 4.75
C LYS A 50 12.13 -9.49 4.34
N LEU A 51 11.66 -8.24 4.41
CA LEU A 51 10.32 -7.85 4.00
C LEU A 51 10.11 -8.17 2.52
N TYR A 52 11.08 -7.82 1.66
CA TYR A 52 10.90 -7.99 0.23
C TYR A 52 10.84 -9.46 -0.19
N LYS A 53 11.79 -10.24 0.32
CA LYS A 53 11.87 -11.67 0.03
C LYS A 53 10.64 -12.41 0.55
N LYS A 54 10.27 -12.21 1.82
CA LYS A 54 9.18 -12.95 2.48
C LYS A 54 7.79 -12.51 2.01
N THR A 55 7.59 -11.22 1.77
CA THR A 55 6.26 -10.67 1.42
C THR A 55 5.94 -10.80 -0.06
N TRP A 56 6.90 -10.50 -0.95
CA TRP A 56 6.62 -10.41 -2.38
C TRP A 56 7.26 -11.54 -3.18
N VAL A 57 8.56 -11.80 -3.03
CA VAL A 57 9.25 -12.80 -3.89
C VAL A 57 8.76 -14.22 -3.63
N CYS A 58 8.71 -14.66 -2.36
CA CYS A 58 8.29 -16.02 -2.02
C CYS A 58 6.81 -16.32 -2.37
N ASN A 59 6.00 -15.30 -2.63
CA ASN A 59 4.59 -15.45 -3.00
C ASN A 59 4.37 -15.57 -4.52
N ILE A 60 5.40 -15.32 -5.34
CA ILE A 60 5.28 -15.37 -6.81
C ILE A 60 4.76 -16.74 -7.29
N PRO A 61 5.29 -17.90 -6.84
CA PRO A 61 4.85 -19.19 -7.38
C PRO A 61 3.37 -19.51 -7.07
N SER A 62 2.94 -19.33 -5.82
CA SER A 62 1.55 -19.62 -5.41
C SER A 62 0.56 -18.65 -6.03
N SER A 63 0.93 -17.37 -6.15
CA SER A 63 0.14 -16.35 -6.83
C SER A 63 -0.01 -16.64 -8.33
N LEU A 64 1.08 -17.01 -9.00
CA LEU A 64 1.06 -17.41 -10.42
C LEU A 64 0.12 -18.60 -10.65
N GLU A 65 0.24 -19.66 -9.87
CA GLU A 65 -0.62 -20.84 -10.00
C GLU A 65 -2.09 -20.53 -9.68
N SER A 66 -2.35 -19.62 -8.73
CA SER A 66 -3.70 -19.13 -8.46
C SER A 66 -4.30 -18.43 -9.68
N VAL A 67 -3.52 -17.60 -10.37
CA VAL A 67 -3.95 -16.91 -11.60
C VAL A 67 -4.17 -17.92 -12.72
N ARG A 68 -3.23 -18.85 -12.94
CA ARG A 68 -3.37 -19.90 -13.96
C ARG A 68 -4.62 -20.75 -13.75
N ARG A 69 -4.89 -21.17 -12.51
CA ARG A 69 -6.10 -21.89 -12.14
C ARG A 69 -7.35 -21.07 -12.42
N ALA A 70 -7.36 -19.80 -12.04
CA ALA A 70 -8.49 -18.92 -12.27
C ALA A 70 -8.79 -18.75 -13.77
N MET A 71 -7.76 -18.52 -14.58
CA MET A 71 -7.85 -18.46 -16.03
C MET A 71 -8.39 -19.77 -16.63
N GLY A 72 -7.90 -20.93 -16.18
CA GLY A 72 -8.39 -22.24 -16.65
C GLY A 72 -9.87 -22.46 -16.35
N VAL A 73 -10.31 -22.14 -15.12
CA VAL A 73 -11.73 -22.23 -14.74
C VAL A 73 -12.61 -21.29 -15.57
N ILE A 74 -12.14 -20.07 -15.83
CA ILE A 74 -12.87 -19.11 -16.69
C ILE A 74 -13.00 -19.63 -18.11
N ARG A 75 -11.91 -20.17 -18.69
CA ARG A 75 -11.89 -20.75 -20.05
C ARG A 75 -12.83 -21.95 -20.17
N GLN A 76 -12.79 -22.87 -19.21
CA GLN A 76 -13.68 -24.04 -19.19
C GLN A 76 -15.15 -23.65 -19.06
N ALA A 77 -15.45 -22.68 -18.21
CA ALA A 77 -16.82 -22.20 -18.04
C ALA A 77 -17.33 -21.35 -19.22
N ASN A 78 -16.42 -20.83 -20.06
CA ASN A 78 -16.75 -19.91 -21.15
C ASN A 78 -15.87 -20.20 -22.39
N PRO A 79 -16.14 -21.30 -23.12
CA PRO A 79 -15.28 -21.74 -24.24
C PRO A 79 -15.23 -20.73 -25.39
N ASN A 80 -16.26 -19.88 -25.54
CA ASN A 80 -16.38 -18.93 -26.64
C ASN A 80 -15.67 -17.58 -26.39
N ILE A 81 -15.21 -17.31 -25.16
CA ILE A 81 -14.49 -16.06 -24.84
C ILE A 81 -13.15 -16.06 -25.61
N GLN A 82 -12.74 -14.95 -26.20
CA GLN A 82 -11.41 -14.86 -26.81
C GLN A 82 -10.38 -14.39 -25.78
N ASP A 83 -9.09 -14.62 -26.02
CA ASP A 83 -8.04 -14.17 -25.10
C ASP A 83 -8.10 -12.65 -24.82
N LYS A 84 -8.54 -11.87 -25.81
CA LYS A 84 -8.70 -10.41 -25.71
C LYS A 84 -9.85 -9.96 -24.80
N ASP A 85 -10.80 -10.86 -24.54
CA ASP A 85 -12.01 -10.56 -23.77
C ASP A 85 -11.75 -10.72 -22.25
N LEU A 86 -10.58 -11.27 -21.87
CA LEU A 86 -10.16 -11.40 -20.48
C LEU A 86 -9.24 -10.23 -20.08
N VAL A 87 -9.58 -9.58 -18.97
CA VAL A 87 -8.74 -8.59 -18.29
C VAL A 87 -8.49 -9.04 -16.87
N ILE A 88 -7.23 -9.01 -16.44
CA ILE A 88 -6.84 -9.30 -15.06
C ILE A 88 -6.68 -7.98 -14.33
N MET A 89 -7.47 -7.75 -13.28
CA MET A 89 -7.25 -6.66 -12.35
C MET A 89 -6.56 -7.19 -11.09
N ALA A 90 -5.33 -6.76 -10.85
CA ALA A 90 -4.55 -7.15 -9.68
C ALA A 90 -3.76 -5.97 -9.16
N LYS A 91 -3.55 -5.85 -7.84
CA LYS A 91 -2.72 -4.78 -7.28
C LYS A 91 -1.36 -4.75 -8.01
N THR A 92 -0.80 -3.57 -8.27
CA THR A 92 0.51 -3.43 -8.95
C THR A 92 1.59 -4.29 -8.27
N TRP A 93 1.55 -4.44 -6.94
CA TRP A 93 2.47 -5.27 -6.18
C TRP A 93 2.20 -6.79 -6.23
N ALA A 94 1.30 -7.26 -7.11
CA ALA A 94 1.01 -8.68 -7.32
C ALA A 94 2.06 -9.30 -8.27
N LEU A 95 3.25 -9.58 -7.71
CA LEU A 95 4.40 -10.06 -8.49
C LEU A 95 4.19 -11.43 -9.18
N GLY A 96 3.17 -12.20 -8.78
CA GLY A 96 2.80 -13.48 -9.41
C GLY A 96 2.40 -13.38 -10.88
N LEU A 97 2.14 -12.17 -11.39
CA LEU A 97 1.83 -11.94 -12.80
C LEU A 97 3.07 -11.69 -13.66
N ILE A 98 4.21 -11.35 -13.06
CA ILE A 98 5.45 -11.07 -13.78
C ILE A 98 5.94 -12.28 -14.59
N PRO A 99 5.92 -13.53 -14.08
CA PRO A 99 6.31 -14.68 -14.89
C PRO A 99 5.57 -14.79 -16.23
N LEU A 100 4.26 -14.48 -16.26
CA LEU A 100 3.47 -14.52 -17.51
C LEU A 100 3.94 -13.45 -18.51
N ARG A 101 4.41 -12.30 -18.01
CA ARG A 101 5.02 -11.24 -18.83
C ARG A 101 6.38 -11.63 -19.37
N LEU A 102 7.14 -12.40 -18.58
CA LEU A 102 8.45 -12.93 -18.95
C LEU A 102 8.35 -14.25 -19.74
N GLY A 103 7.22 -14.47 -20.43
CA GLY A 103 7.06 -15.61 -21.32
C GLY A 103 6.77 -16.96 -20.65
N ALA A 104 6.41 -17.01 -19.36
CA ALA A 104 6.01 -18.25 -18.72
C ALA A 104 4.75 -18.85 -19.37
N LYS A 105 4.64 -20.17 -19.34
CA LYS A 105 3.56 -20.91 -20.02
C LYS A 105 2.17 -20.45 -19.53
N LEU A 106 1.27 -20.21 -20.46
CA LEU A 106 -0.13 -19.91 -20.20
C LEU A 106 -0.93 -21.20 -19.97
N PRO A 107 -2.07 -21.14 -19.24
CA PRO A 107 -2.99 -22.27 -19.15
C PRO A 107 -3.50 -22.69 -20.53
N GLU A 108 -3.95 -23.94 -20.64
CA GLU A 108 -4.54 -24.46 -21.87
C GLU A 108 -5.71 -23.59 -22.34
N GLY A 109 -5.81 -23.40 -23.66
CA GLY A 109 -6.82 -22.55 -24.27
C GLY A 109 -6.52 -21.05 -24.25
N TYR A 110 -5.29 -20.65 -23.87
CA TYR A 110 -4.81 -19.27 -24.01
C TYR A 110 -3.54 -19.23 -24.88
N ALA A 111 -3.60 -18.48 -25.97
CA ALA A 111 -2.47 -18.22 -26.85
C ALA A 111 -1.71 -16.93 -26.46
N LYS A 112 -2.42 -15.96 -25.87
CA LYS A 112 -1.84 -14.69 -25.40
C LYS A 112 -2.20 -14.41 -23.94
N ALA A 113 -1.29 -13.76 -23.23
CA ALA A 113 -1.54 -13.31 -21.88
C ALA A 113 -2.65 -12.23 -21.88
N PRO A 114 -3.64 -12.32 -20.97
CA PRO A 114 -4.66 -11.28 -20.81
C PRO A 114 -4.05 -9.91 -20.51
N LYS A 115 -4.79 -8.84 -20.82
CA LYS A 115 -4.39 -7.49 -20.42
C LYS A 115 -4.48 -7.35 -18.90
N ILE A 116 -3.46 -6.76 -18.29
CA ILE A 116 -3.32 -6.64 -16.84
C ILE A 116 -3.47 -5.17 -16.44
N LEU A 117 -4.48 -4.93 -15.61
CA LEU A 117 -4.75 -3.66 -15.00
C LEU A 117 -4.27 -3.66 -13.55
N GLY A 118 -3.38 -2.71 -13.22
CA GLY A 118 -2.71 -2.60 -11.94
C GLY A 118 -3.20 -1.45 -11.08
N PRO A 119 -4.24 -1.60 -10.24
CA PRO A 119 -4.56 -0.57 -9.26
C PRO A 119 -3.42 -0.38 -8.26
N LEU A 120 -2.94 0.85 -8.15
CA LEU A 120 -1.93 1.29 -7.20
C LEU A 120 -2.56 2.22 -6.16
N ASN A 121 -2.45 1.81 -4.89
CA ASN A 121 -2.96 2.56 -3.74
C ASN A 121 -1.80 2.91 -2.79
N ALA A 122 -0.77 3.54 -3.36
CA ALA A 122 0.42 4.04 -2.68
C ALA A 122 0.91 5.29 -3.42
N GLY A 123 1.72 6.12 -2.76
CA GLY A 123 2.28 7.32 -3.39
C GLY A 123 3.06 6.92 -4.65
N LEU A 124 2.63 7.42 -5.80
CA LEU A 124 3.18 7.02 -7.10
C LEU A 124 4.65 7.44 -7.19
N SER A 125 4.95 8.64 -6.71
CA SER A 125 6.30 9.19 -6.66
C SER A 125 7.24 8.35 -5.79
N ALA A 126 6.78 7.94 -4.60
CA ALA A 126 7.55 7.06 -3.72
C ALA A 126 7.69 5.64 -4.30
N SER A 127 6.68 5.14 -5.01
CA SER A 127 6.67 3.80 -5.60
C SER A 127 7.57 3.69 -6.83
N LEU A 128 7.65 4.76 -7.64
CA LEU A 128 8.49 4.85 -8.83
C LEU A 128 9.88 5.44 -8.55
N GLY A 129 10.14 5.91 -7.32
CA GLY A 129 11.36 6.63 -6.98
C GLY A 129 11.52 7.96 -7.74
N LEU A 130 10.41 8.66 -8.01
CA LEU A 130 10.35 9.97 -8.69
C LEU A 130 10.46 11.10 -7.65
N PRO A 131 11.08 12.26 -7.99
CA PRO A 131 11.51 13.23 -6.99
C PRO A 131 10.36 14.04 -6.43
N HIS A 132 10.63 14.67 -5.28
CA HIS A 132 9.93 15.84 -4.75
C HIS A 132 10.88 17.03 -4.90
N ASP A 133 10.38 18.18 -5.35
CA ASP A 133 11.15 19.42 -5.24
C ASP A 133 11.21 19.86 -3.77
N ARG A 134 12.39 20.23 -3.28
CA ARG A 134 12.60 20.70 -1.90
C ARG A 134 13.30 22.06 -1.96
N SER A 135 12.51 23.13 -2.08
CA SER A 135 12.98 24.50 -1.93
C SER A 135 13.15 24.96 -0.46
N ALA A 136 12.97 24.06 0.52
CA ALA A 136 13.17 24.38 1.94
C ALA A 136 14.32 23.57 2.54
N ALA A 137 15.31 24.28 3.09
CA ALA A 137 16.52 23.78 3.74
C ALA A 137 16.24 22.59 4.68
N GLN A 138 17.09 21.54 4.63
CA GLN A 138 17.08 20.48 5.64
C GLN A 138 18.16 20.67 6.70
N PRO A 139 17.86 20.37 7.98
CA PRO A 139 18.86 20.20 9.02
C PRO A 139 19.62 18.87 8.85
N GLU A 140 20.87 18.84 9.31
CA GLU A 140 21.93 17.85 9.05
C GLU A 140 21.64 16.36 9.39
N ASN A 141 20.45 16.00 9.89
CA ASN A 141 20.16 14.70 10.51
C ASN A 141 19.00 13.88 9.89
N ALA A 142 18.73 14.00 8.58
CA ALA A 142 17.68 13.22 7.90
C ALA A 142 18.10 11.77 7.54
N ASN A 143 17.15 10.83 7.57
CA ASN A 143 17.34 9.38 7.35
C ASN A 143 17.73 9.05 5.88
N PRO A 144 18.55 8.03 5.56
CA PRO A 144 18.98 7.78 4.18
C PRO A 144 17.90 7.24 3.26
N SER A 145 16.83 6.63 3.79
CA SER A 145 15.69 6.23 2.98
C SER A 145 14.87 7.44 2.48
N SER A 146 15.01 8.61 3.12
CA SER A 146 14.44 9.87 2.65
C SER A 146 15.44 10.77 1.90
N SER A 147 16.69 10.30 1.68
CA SER A 147 17.64 10.86 0.71
C SER A 147 17.65 10.09 -0.62
N LEU A 148 17.16 8.84 -0.62
CA LEU A 148 16.81 8.07 -1.82
C LEU A 148 15.50 8.56 -2.51
N SER A 149 14.75 9.48 -1.88
CA SER A 149 13.53 10.09 -2.43
C SER A 149 13.80 11.27 -3.39
N SER A 150 14.99 11.34 -3.97
CA SER A 150 15.30 12.27 -5.04
C SER A 150 15.72 11.46 -6.25
N SER A 151 14.90 11.51 -7.28
CA SER A 151 15.05 10.76 -8.51
C SER A 151 16.08 11.35 -9.45
N PRO A 152 16.60 10.58 -10.42
CA PRO A 152 17.30 11.11 -11.59
C PRO A 152 16.49 12.06 -12.49
N PHE A 153 15.37 12.63 -12.02
CA PHE A 153 14.59 13.67 -12.71
C PHE A 153 14.58 15.01 -11.96
N GLY A 154 15.48 15.22 -10.99
CA GLY A 154 15.64 16.52 -10.37
C GLY A 154 15.88 17.64 -11.40
N LEU A 155 15.50 18.86 -11.04
CA LEU A 155 15.76 20.06 -11.84
C LEU A 155 17.27 20.32 -11.87
N GLY A 156 17.93 19.79 -12.90
CA GLY A 156 19.36 19.95 -13.15
C GLY A 156 20.07 18.63 -13.47
N GLU A 157 20.89 18.62 -14.52
CA GLU A 157 21.59 17.42 -15.01
C GLU A 157 22.48 16.76 -13.94
N ALA A 158 23.10 17.56 -13.07
CA ALA A 158 23.92 17.07 -11.96
C ALA A 158 23.11 16.29 -10.90
N ILE A 159 21.90 16.76 -10.57
CA ILE A 159 21.00 16.04 -9.64
C ILE A 159 20.53 14.74 -10.29
N ARG A 160 20.27 14.77 -11.60
CA ARG A 160 19.91 13.58 -12.38
C ARG A 160 21.01 12.52 -12.33
N ALA A 161 22.24 12.92 -12.62
CA ALA A 161 23.41 12.04 -12.60
C ALA A 161 23.68 11.44 -11.21
N ARG A 162 23.66 12.27 -10.16
CA ARG A 162 23.83 11.81 -8.76
C ARG A 162 22.80 10.74 -8.38
N ASN A 163 21.54 10.97 -8.71
CA ASN A 163 20.46 10.08 -8.29
C ASN A 163 20.44 8.78 -9.09
N ALA A 164 20.80 8.83 -10.38
CA ALA A 164 21.04 7.62 -11.17
C ALA A 164 22.17 6.78 -10.56
N LEU A 165 23.25 7.41 -10.07
CA LEU A 165 24.33 6.73 -9.37
C LEU A 165 23.86 6.12 -8.04
N LEU A 166 23.14 6.87 -7.20
CA LEU A 166 22.61 6.36 -5.93
C LEU A 166 21.66 5.18 -6.13
N ALA A 167 20.80 5.25 -7.15
CA ALA A 167 19.89 4.16 -7.48
C ALA A 167 20.67 2.90 -7.93
N ARG A 168 21.72 3.04 -8.75
CA ARG A 168 22.61 1.93 -9.13
C ARG A 168 23.34 1.32 -7.94
N LEU A 169 23.85 2.14 -7.02
CA LEU A 169 24.52 1.68 -5.80
C LEU A 169 23.55 0.94 -4.87
N ALA A 170 22.33 1.46 -4.69
CA ALA A 170 21.29 0.78 -3.94
C ALA A 170 20.93 -0.57 -4.57
N CYS A 171 20.85 -0.63 -5.90
CA CYS A 171 20.58 -1.85 -6.65
C CYS A 171 21.70 -2.89 -6.45
N ALA A 172 22.97 -2.46 -6.55
CA ALA A 172 24.13 -3.31 -6.31
C ALA A 172 24.17 -3.85 -4.87
N ALA A 173 23.83 -3.02 -3.88
CA ALA A 173 23.70 -3.44 -2.48
C ALA A 173 22.58 -4.47 -2.25
N MET A 174 21.65 -4.60 -3.20
CA MET A 174 20.51 -5.53 -3.15
C MET A 174 20.68 -6.78 -4.03
N GLY A 175 21.90 -7.08 -4.51
CA GLY A 175 22.17 -8.19 -5.43
C GLY A 175 21.52 -9.52 -5.02
N LEU A 176 21.61 -9.91 -3.74
CA LEU A 176 21.01 -11.15 -3.23
C LEU A 176 19.48 -11.22 -3.38
N VAL A 177 18.79 -10.08 -3.28
CA VAL A 177 17.33 -10.02 -3.45
C VAL A 177 16.98 -10.16 -4.93
N TRP A 178 17.76 -9.51 -5.80
CA TRP A 178 17.62 -9.65 -7.25
C TRP A 178 17.90 -11.07 -7.74
N ASP A 179 18.94 -11.71 -7.22
CA ASP A 179 19.26 -13.11 -7.56
C ASP A 179 18.14 -14.05 -7.09
N SER A 180 17.64 -13.85 -5.87
CA SER A 180 16.50 -14.62 -5.34
C SER A 180 15.25 -14.45 -6.21
N LEU A 181 14.96 -13.23 -6.63
CA LEU A 181 13.84 -12.90 -7.50
C LEU A 181 14.01 -13.56 -8.88
N ARG A 182 15.16 -13.39 -9.54
CA ARG A 182 15.45 -13.98 -10.85
C ARG A 182 15.34 -15.51 -10.79
N PHE A 183 15.90 -16.12 -9.74
CA PHE A 183 15.77 -17.56 -9.49
C PHE A 183 14.28 -17.98 -9.41
N VAL A 184 13.47 -17.30 -8.60
CA VAL A 184 12.04 -17.62 -8.46
C VAL A 184 11.28 -17.42 -9.77
N LEU A 185 11.57 -16.36 -10.53
CA LEU A 185 10.96 -16.12 -11.85
C LEU A 185 11.30 -17.24 -12.83
N ARG A 186 12.57 -17.69 -12.87
CA ARG A 186 13.00 -18.84 -13.69
C ARG A 186 12.31 -20.13 -13.26
N MET A 187 12.21 -20.39 -11.96
CA MET A 187 11.45 -21.53 -11.42
C MET A 187 9.96 -21.49 -11.80
N CYS A 188 9.41 -20.30 -11.97
CA CYS A 188 8.03 -20.10 -12.45
C CYS A 188 7.87 -20.23 -13.98
N GLY A 189 8.96 -20.52 -14.69
CA GLY A 189 8.99 -20.72 -16.14
C GLY A 189 9.22 -19.44 -16.96
N ALA A 190 9.68 -18.34 -16.35
CA ALA A 190 10.07 -17.15 -17.08
C ALA A 190 11.21 -17.47 -18.07
N ARG A 191 10.99 -17.18 -19.35
CA ARG A 191 11.94 -17.38 -20.46
C ARG A 191 12.75 -16.12 -20.74
N ASP A 192 12.13 -14.96 -20.63
CA ASP A 192 12.79 -13.68 -20.87
C ASP A 192 13.56 -13.23 -19.63
N ASP A 193 14.69 -12.55 -19.82
CA ASP A 193 15.44 -12.00 -18.71
C ASP A 193 14.85 -10.68 -18.25
N ILE A 194 14.61 -10.55 -16.95
CA ILE A 194 14.00 -9.35 -16.41
C ILE A 194 14.86 -8.10 -16.62
N TYR A 195 16.19 -8.23 -16.63
CA TYR A 195 17.07 -7.09 -16.84
C TYR A 195 17.02 -6.57 -18.28
N GLU A 196 16.84 -7.45 -19.26
CA GLU A 196 16.70 -7.06 -20.66
C GLU A 196 15.42 -6.24 -20.87
N ILE A 197 14.32 -6.66 -20.24
CA ILE A 197 13.06 -5.92 -20.34
C ILE A 197 13.13 -4.59 -19.59
N LEU A 198 13.70 -4.58 -18.38
CA LEU A 198 13.88 -3.34 -17.63
C LEU A 198 14.82 -2.36 -18.36
N ALA A 199 15.85 -2.86 -19.05
CA ALA A 199 16.76 -2.03 -19.84
C ALA A 199 16.11 -1.49 -21.14
N ALA A 200 15.13 -2.20 -21.70
CA ALA A 200 14.39 -1.77 -22.88
C ALA A 200 13.28 -0.74 -22.58
N GLU A 201 12.82 -0.65 -21.34
CA GLU A 201 11.79 0.31 -20.93
C GLU A 201 12.41 1.61 -20.39
N ASP A 202 12.58 2.61 -21.28
CA ASP A 202 13.15 3.95 -20.99
C ASP A 202 12.55 4.70 -19.77
N HIS A 203 11.40 4.26 -19.27
CA HIS A 203 10.64 4.91 -18.20
C HIS A 203 10.55 4.10 -16.91
N ILE A 204 10.96 2.83 -16.93
CA ILE A 204 11.09 2.04 -15.72
C ILE A 204 12.53 2.17 -15.28
N MET A 205 12.77 2.93 -14.21
CA MET A 205 14.06 2.95 -13.54
C MET A 205 14.41 1.50 -13.10
N PRO A 206 15.34 0.79 -13.78
CA PRO A 206 15.61 -0.63 -13.51
C PRO A 206 16.13 -0.88 -12.09
N GLN A 207 16.61 0.20 -11.46
CA GLN A 207 17.51 0.17 -10.32
C GLN A 207 16.79 0.11 -8.96
N LEU A 208 15.46 0.29 -8.92
CA LEU A 208 14.68 0.21 -7.70
C LEU A 208 13.79 -1.02 -7.76
N LEU A 209 13.96 -1.88 -6.77
CA LEU A 209 13.20 -3.11 -6.67
C LEU A 209 11.68 -2.87 -6.57
N SER A 210 11.24 -1.68 -6.14
CA SER A 210 9.82 -1.27 -6.21
C SER A 210 9.27 -1.18 -7.64
N ASN A 211 10.11 -0.89 -8.63
CA ASN A 211 9.69 -0.65 -10.01
C ASN A 211 9.30 -1.93 -10.75
N ILE A 212 9.77 -3.09 -10.26
CA ILE A 212 9.37 -4.38 -10.82
C ILE A 212 7.86 -4.63 -10.72
N SER A 213 7.21 -4.05 -9.71
CA SER A 213 5.76 -4.20 -9.54
C SER A 213 4.98 -3.66 -10.75
N PHE A 214 5.53 -2.65 -11.43
CA PHE A 214 4.90 -2.06 -12.62
C PHE A 214 5.06 -2.94 -13.87
N LEU A 215 6.16 -3.70 -13.96
CA LEU A 215 6.42 -4.64 -15.07
C LEU A 215 5.31 -5.69 -15.23
N GLY A 216 4.69 -6.08 -14.11
CA GLY A 216 3.58 -7.03 -14.10
C GLY A 216 2.27 -6.49 -14.70
N THR A 217 2.20 -5.23 -15.12
CA THR A 217 0.95 -4.55 -15.50
C THR A 217 1.05 -3.92 -16.90
N ASP A 218 -0.06 -3.86 -17.67
CA ASP A 218 -0.13 -3.17 -18.98
C ASP A 218 -0.44 -1.70 -18.74
N THR A 219 -1.23 -1.44 -17.70
CA THR A 219 -1.61 -0.12 -17.26
C THR A 219 -1.68 -0.14 -15.76
N THR A 220 -0.97 0.80 -15.12
CA THR A 220 -1.12 1.06 -13.70
C THR A 220 -2.14 2.17 -13.50
N LEU A 221 -3.22 1.87 -12.78
CA LEU A 221 -4.17 2.89 -12.33
C LEU A 221 -3.74 3.41 -10.97
N GLN A 222 -3.22 4.64 -10.95
CA GLN A 222 -3.01 5.36 -9.71
C GLN A 222 -4.37 5.76 -9.12
N MET A 223 -4.67 5.26 -7.93
CA MET A 223 -5.96 5.43 -7.25
C MET A 223 -6.05 6.78 -6.50
N CYS A 224 -5.71 7.86 -7.19
CA CYS A 224 -5.94 9.25 -6.79
C CYS A 224 -6.16 10.15 -8.01
N VAL A 225 -6.41 11.43 -7.76
CA VAL A 225 -6.40 12.47 -8.80
C VAL A 225 -4.98 13.05 -8.97
N PRO A 226 -4.62 13.56 -10.16
CA PRO A 226 -3.27 14.07 -10.42
C PRO A 226 -2.76 15.10 -9.39
N GLY A 227 -3.62 16.01 -8.93
CA GLY A 227 -3.24 17.03 -7.94
C GLY A 227 -2.97 16.52 -6.52
N LEU A 228 -3.14 15.21 -6.27
CA LEU A 228 -2.71 14.55 -5.04
C LEU A 228 -1.33 13.88 -5.17
N GLU A 229 -0.74 13.94 -6.36
CA GLU A 229 0.67 13.60 -6.59
C GLU A 229 1.47 14.87 -6.87
N TYR A 230 2.79 14.72 -6.99
CA TYR A 230 3.69 15.84 -7.19
C TYR A 230 3.54 16.44 -8.58
N ASP A 231 3.48 17.77 -8.61
CA ASP A 231 3.54 18.55 -9.83
C ASP A 231 4.91 18.39 -10.51
N ASN A 232 4.97 18.61 -11.83
CA ASN A 232 6.20 18.59 -12.64
C ASN A 232 6.87 17.21 -12.80
N VAL A 233 6.14 16.11 -12.59
CA VAL A 233 6.59 14.76 -12.89
C VAL A 233 6.06 14.31 -14.26
N THR A 234 6.94 13.89 -15.16
CA THR A 234 6.53 13.18 -16.38
C THR A 234 6.26 11.72 -16.03
N TRP A 235 4.98 11.35 -15.98
CA TRP A 235 4.59 9.98 -15.67
C TRP A 235 4.83 9.04 -16.85
N PRO A 236 5.22 7.77 -16.60
CA PRO A 236 5.31 6.77 -17.65
C PRO A 236 3.98 6.61 -18.40
N ARG A 237 4.04 6.33 -19.71
CA ARG A 237 2.85 6.25 -20.57
C ARG A 237 1.83 5.19 -20.15
N TYR A 238 2.26 4.17 -19.42
CA TYR A 238 1.40 3.11 -18.88
C TYR A 238 0.69 3.51 -17.57
N VAL A 239 0.99 4.67 -16.99
CA VAL A 239 0.30 5.18 -15.80
C VAL A 239 -0.94 5.97 -16.22
N ARG A 240 -2.05 5.71 -15.53
CA ARG A 240 -3.31 6.44 -15.66
C ARG A 240 -3.82 6.78 -14.26
N PHE A 241 -4.44 7.95 -14.10
CA PHE A 241 -5.08 8.33 -12.85
C PHE A 241 -6.54 7.89 -12.86
N GLY A 242 -6.91 7.07 -11.89
CA GLY A 242 -8.26 6.52 -11.74
C GLY A 242 -9.17 7.31 -10.80
N GLY A 243 -8.64 8.35 -10.14
CA GLY A 243 -9.33 9.04 -9.06
C GLY A 243 -9.29 8.26 -7.75
N THR A 244 -9.73 8.91 -6.67
CA THR A 244 -9.93 8.24 -5.39
C THR A 244 -11.18 7.37 -5.46
N LEU A 245 -11.20 6.26 -4.72
CA LEU A 245 -12.40 5.45 -4.63
C LEU A 245 -13.50 6.26 -3.93
N PRO A 246 -14.76 6.17 -4.40
CA PRO A 246 -15.88 6.82 -3.74
C PRO A 246 -16.05 6.26 -2.32
N PRO A 247 -16.70 7.01 -1.41
CA PRO A 247 -17.04 6.49 -0.10
C PRO A 247 -17.81 5.18 -0.25
N TRP A 248 -17.43 4.18 0.52
CA TRP A 248 -18.13 2.91 0.43
C TRP A 248 -19.54 3.08 0.99
N PRO A 249 -20.61 2.82 0.20
CA PRO A 249 -21.97 2.93 0.70
C PRO A 249 -22.20 1.89 1.78
N LEU A 250 -22.90 2.29 2.85
CA LEU A 250 -23.31 1.33 3.87
C LEU A 250 -24.30 0.34 3.25
N ASP A 251 -24.17 -0.94 3.61
CA ASP A 251 -25.18 -1.92 3.22
C ASP A 251 -26.54 -1.46 3.79
N PRO A 252 -27.66 -1.54 3.05
CA PRO A 252 -28.96 -1.02 3.52
C PRO A 252 -29.46 -1.59 4.86
N GLY A 253 -28.97 -2.78 5.26
CA GLY A 253 -29.26 -3.40 6.55
C GLY A 253 -28.17 -3.21 7.61
N PHE A 254 -27.16 -2.37 7.35
CA PHE A 254 -26.13 -2.06 8.34
C PHE A 254 -26.62 -0.95 9.27
N GLU A 255 -26.92 -1.31 10.51
CA GLU A 255 -27.25 -0.34 11.55
C GLU A 255 -26.00 0.13 12.28
N LEU A 256 -25.85 1.46 12.35
CA LEU A 256 -24.82 2.07 13.17
C LEU A 256 -25.11 1.78 14.65
N PRO A 257 -24.08 1.58 15.50
CA PRO A 257 -24.29 1.38 16.92
C PRO A 257 -25.11 2.51 17.55
N GLY A 258 -25.98 2.20 18.51
CA GLY A 258 -26.86 3.20 19.13
C GLY A 258 -26.12 4.40 19.75
N TRP A 259 -24.88 4.22 20.20
CA TRP A 259 -24.03 5.30 20.70
C TRP A 259 -23.64 6.31 19.61
N PHE A 260 -23.59 5.89 18.34
CA PHE A 260 -23.05 6.68 17.23
C PHE A 260 -23.82 7.98 17.05
N ARG A 261 -25.14 7.90 16.91
CA ARG A 261 -26.00 9.09 16.76
C ARG A 261 -25.96 9.97 17.99
N LYS A 262 -25.93 9.38 19.19
CA LYS A 262 -25.90 10.11 20.46
C LYS A 262 -24.61 10.90 20.66
N ARG A 263 -23.46 10.34 20.26
CA ARG A 263 -22.13 10.91 20.53
C ARG A 263 -21.59 11.76 19.38
N LEU A 264 -21.93 11.44 18.13
CA LEU A 264 -21.41 12.12 16.93
C LEU A 264 -22.49 12.92 16.19
N GLY A 265 -23.72 12.96 16.70
CA GLY A 265 -24.81 13.79 16.15
C GLY A 265 -24.87 15.21 16.71
N ASP A 266 -24.11 15.51 17.77
CA ASP A 266 -24.04 16.86 18.35
C ASP A 266 -23.11 17.75 17.52
N THR A 267 -23.69 18.63 16.71
CA THR A 267 -22.96 19.54 15.82
C THR A 267 -22.24 20.67 16.56
N THR A 268 -22.45 20.83 17.87
CA THR A 268 -21.68 21.78 18.68
C THR A 268 -20.30 21.24 19.07
N LYS A 269 -20.07 19.94 18.91
CA LYS A 269 -18.79 19.29 19.21
C LYS A 269 -17.94 19.17 17.96
N THR A 270 -16.66 19.50 18.09
CA THR A 270 -15.63 19.18 17.12
C THR A 270 -15.23 17.70 17.24
N VAL A 271 -15.52 16.91 16.21
CA VAL A 271 -15.16 15.50 16.13
C VAL A 271 -13.77 15.35 15.53
N VAL A 272 -12.86 14.73 16.27
CA VAL A 272 -11.49 14.42 15.84
C VAL A 272 -11.36 12.92 15.64
N PHE A 273 -11.10 12.50 14.41
CA PHE A 273 -10.88 11.09 14.10
C PHE A 273 -9.39 10.75 14.13
N ALA A 274 -8.97 9.88 15.04
CA ALA A 274 -7.59 9.40 15.18
C ALA A 274 -7.43 7.98 14.60
N THR A 275 -6.50 7.79 13.68
CA THR A 275 -6.20 6.47 13.11
C THR A 275 -4.77 6.34 12.60
N GLN A 276 -4.19 5.15 12.72
CA GLN A 276 -2.86 4.81 12.19
C GLN A 276 -2.88 3.61 11.22
N GLY A 277 -4.07 3.27 10.70
CA GLY A 277 -4.28 2.14 9.80
C GLY A 277 -4.25 0.80 10.51
N THR A 278 -4.02 -0.28 9.75
CA THR A 278 -4.13 -1.67 10.25
C THR A 278 -2.77 -2.37 10.41
N ILE A 279 -1.67 -1.66 10.12
CA ILE A 279 -0.31 -2.20 10.15
C ILE A 279 0.46 -1.65 11.35
N ALA A 280 0.36 -0.35 11.63
CA ALA A 280 1.05 0.27 12.75
C ALA A 280 0.40 -0.15 14.08
N VAL A 281 1.14 -0.91 14.90
CA VAL A 281 0.65 -1.45 16.18
C VAL A 281 1.10 -0.66 17.40
N ASP A 282 2.03 0.29 17.23
CA ASP A 282 2.45 1.19 18.29
C ASP A 282 1.50 2.39 18.39
N TYR A 283 0.53 2.32 19.30
CA TYR A 283 -0.48 3.36 19.46
C TYR A 283 0.05 4.67 20.05
N MET A 284 1.30 4.71 20.52
CA MET A 284 1.95 5.94 20.99
C MET A 284 2.34 6.89 19.86
N GLN A 285 2.26 6.46 18.61
CA GLN A 285 2.64 7.29 17.45
C GLN A 285 1.56 8.31 17.06
N VAL A 286 0.28 7.97 17.25
CA VAL A 286 -0.85 8.79 16.81
C VAL A 286 -1.96 8.78 17.85
N ILE A 287 -2.49 7.60 18.15
CA ILE A 287 -3.77 7.45 18.86
C ILE A 287 -3.67 7.94 20.30
N VAL A 288 -2.73 7.41 21.08
CA VAL A 288 -2.60 7.74 22.51
C VAL A 288 -2.25 9.22 22.72
N PRO A 289 -1.29 9.82 21.99
CA PRO A 289 -1.03 11.26 22.10
C PRO A 289 -2.25 12.11 21.76
N THR A 290 -3.01 11.76 20.72
CA THR A 290 -4.20 12.51 20.33
C THR A 290 -5.26 12.50 21.43
N ILE A 291 -5.55 11.33 22.00
CA ILE A 291 -6.49 11.18 23.11
C ILE A 291 -6.02 12.00 24.32
N LYS A 292 -4.74 11.91 24.69
CA LYS A 292 -4.18 12.65 25.85
C LYS A 292 -4.21 14.16 25.64
N ALA A 293 -3.89 14.64 24.43
CA ALA A 293 -3.85 16.06 24.12
C ALA A 293 -5.24 16.74 24.18
N LEU A 294 -6.30 15.98 23.91
CA LEU A 294 -7.68 16.46 23.90
C LEU A 294 -8.50 16.00 25.12
N ALA A 295 -7.88 15.28 26.06
CA ALA A 295 -8.55 14.77 27.25
C ALA A 295 -9.15 15.92 28.07
N GLY A 296 -10.44 15.81 28.41
CA GLY A 296 -11.13 16.78 29.25
C GLY A 296 -11.35 18.15 28.61
N ARG A 297 -11.03 18.34 27.33
CA ARG A 297 -11.37 19.57 26.59
C ARG A 297 -12.82 19.54 26.18
N ASP A 298 -13.59 20.46 26.76
CA ASP A 298 -14.97 20.69 26.35
C ASP A 298 -15.04 21.11 24.87
N GLY A 299 -16.12 20.72 24.21
CA GLY A 299 -16.32 20.99 22.78
C GLY A 299 -15.62 20.00 21.84
N PHE A 300 -14.80 19.06 22.32
CA PHE A 300 -14.18 18.04 21.47
C PHE A 300 -14.73 16.64 21.74
N THR A 301 -14.82 15.81 20.69
CA THR A 301 -15.03 14.36 20.78
C THR A 301 -13.95 13.65 19.96
N VAL A 302 -13.18 12.76 20.59
CA VAL A 302 -12.15 11.98 19.91
C VAL A 302 -12.69 10.60 19.59
N VAL A 303 -12.69 10.23 18.32
CA VAL A 303 -12.99 8.87 17.87
C VAL A 303 -11.68 8.24 17.44
N ALA A 304 -11.29 7.10 18.00
CA ALA A 304 -10.06 6.40 17.62
C ALA A 304 -10.37 4.99 17.13
N THR A 305 -9.78 4.60 16.00
CA THR A 305 -9.82 3.20 15.51
C THR A 305 -8.45 2.56 15.61
N LEU A 306 -8.36 1.42 16.30
CA LEU A 306 -7.10 0.70 16.55
C LEU A 306 -6.65 -0.16 15.36
N GLY A 307 -7.53 -0.42 14.40
CA GLY A 307 -7.21 -1.15 13.18
C GLY A 307 -7.02 -2.66 13.34
N ARG A 308 -7.24 -3.19 14.55
CA ARG A 308 -7.11 -4.62 14.88
C ARG A 308 -8.26 -5.04 15.79
N ARG A 309 -8.99 -6.07 15.37
CA ARG A 309 -10.07 -6.65 16.18
C ARG A 309 -9.53 -7.18 17.51
N GLY A 310 -10.24 -6.89 18.60
CA GLY A 310 -9.86 -7.24 19.96
C GLY A 310 -8.72 -6.42 20.56
N ALA A 311 -8.21 -5.40 19.86
CA ALA A 311 -7.25 -4.48 20.46
C ALA A 311 -7.92 -3.58 21.50
N SER A 312 -7.17 -3.20 22.54
CA SER A 312 -7.60 -2.24 23.57
C SER A 312 -6.46 -1.28 23.92
N LEU A 313 -6.80 -0.21 24.64
CA LEU A 313 -5.84 0.77 25.16
C LEU A 313 -5.75 0.76 26.69
N ASP A 314 -6.19 -0.33 27.34
CA ASP A 314 -6.33 -0.40 28.80
C ASP A 314 -4.99 -0.15 29.52
N SER A 315 -3.88 -0.65 28.96
CA SER A 315 -2.53 -0.42 29.47
C SER A 315 -2.08 1.05 29.40
N PHE A 316 -2.61 1.83 28.46
CA PHE A 316 -2.29 3.25 28.30
C PHE A 316 -3.19 4.16 29.16
N PHE A 317 -4.36 3.65 29.57
CA PHE A 317 -5.38 4.37 30.32
C PHE A 317 -5.91 3.50 31.49
N PRO A 318 -5.09 3.20 32.51
CA PRO A 318 -5.47 2.28 33.59
C PRO A 318 -6.62 2.80 34.47
N LYS A 319 -6.90 4.10 34.43
CA LYS A 319 -8.03 4.74 35.14
C LYS A 319 -9.28 4.89 34.25
N GLY A 320 -9.29 4.28 33.07
CA GLY A 320 -10.32 4.46 32.06
C GLY A 320 -10.02 5.57 31.05
N LEU A 321 -10.72 5.53 29.92
CA LEU A 321 -10.62 6.52 28.86
C LEU A 321 -11.22 7.86 29.28
N PRO A 322 -10.70 9.00 28.77
CA PRO A 322 -11.37 10.30 28.93
C PRO A 322 -12.82 10.26 28.46
N ALA A 323 -13.71 11.00 29.13
CA ALA A 323 -15.16 10.98 28.86
C ALA A 323 -15.53 11.40 27.42
N ASN A 324 -14.66 12.18 26.78
CA ASN A 324 -14.80 12.64 25.40
C ASN A 324 -14.08 11.75 24.37
N ALA A 325 -13.52 10.60 24.78
CA ALA A 325 -12.87 9.66 23.89
C ALA A 325 -13.74 8.41 23.64
N ILE A 326 -13.78 7.97 22.39
CA ILE A 326 -14.47 6.77 21.93
C ILE A 326 -13.43 5.94 21.18
N VAL A 327 -13.09 4.78 21.72
CA VAL A 327 -12.08 3.88 21.13
C VAL A 327 -12.77 2.64 20.59
N LEU A 328 -12.48 2.32 19.34
CA LEU A 328 -13.01 1.17 18.63
C LEU A 328 -11.84 0.32 18.14
N ASP A 329 -11.91 -0.98 18.37
CA ASP A 329 -10.89 -1.92 17.90
C ASP A 329 -10.81 -1.94 16.36
N TYR A 330 -11.97 -1.96 15.70
CA TYR A 330 -12.12 -1.95 14.26
C TYR A 330 -13.48 -1.38 13.84
N PHE A 331 -13.50 -0.36 12.98
CA PHE A 331 -14.76 0.26 12.52
C PHE A 331 -14.65 0.77 11.07
N LEU A 332 -15.80 0.97 10.42
CA LEU A 332 -15.88 1.57 9.09
C LEU A 332 -15.52 3.05 9.14
N TYR A 333 -14.70 3.53 8.22
CA TYR A 333 -14.28 4.93 8.21
C TYR A 333 -15.35 5.86 7.64
N THR A 334 -16.10 5.45 6.61
CA THR A 334 -17.15 6.25 5.96
C THR A 334 -18.06 6.96 6.98
N PRO A 335 -18.71 6.29 7.94
CA PRO A 335 -19.60 6.97 8.88
C PRO A 335 -18.87 7.98 9.77
N ILE A 336 -17.65 7.66 10.19
CA ILE A 336 -16.86 8.55 11.05
C ILE A 336 -16.47 9.80 10.26
N LEU A 337 -15.99 9.63 9.03
CA LEU A 337 -15.55 10.73 8.15
C LEU A 337 -16.71 11.66 7.78
N GLU A 338 -17.94 11.16 7.63
CA GLU A 338 -19.14 11.99 7.45
C GLU A 338 -19.45 12.92 8.64
N ARG A 339 -18.87 12.66 9.82
CA ARG A 339 -19.09 13.44 11.05
C ARG A 339 -17.84 14.11 11.58
N ALA A 340 -16.66 13.74 11.08
CA ALA A 340 -15.39 14.29 11.53
C ALA A 340 -15.20 15.74 11.07
N ASN A 341 -14.49 16.54 11.86
CA ASN A 341 -14.00 17.85 11.47
C ASN A 341 -12.51 17.79 11.09
N PHE A 342 -11.75 16.90 11.75
CA PHE A 342 -10.32 16.71 11.50
C PHE A 342 -9.94 15.24 11.63
N VAL A 343 -8.92 14.83 10.88
CA VAL A 343 -8.31 13.49 10.99
C VAL A 343 -6.88 13.61 11.47
N VAL A 344 -6.53 12.92 12.55
CA VAL A 344 -5.14 12.80 13.02
C VAL A 344 -4.61 11.42 12.65
N THR A 345 -3.54 11.36 11.88
CA THR A 345 -3.09 10.09 11.30
C THR A 345 -1.59 10.01 11.03
N ASN A 346 -1.08 8.78 10.85
CA ASN A 346 0.29 8.51 10.39
C ASN A 346 0.50 8.79 8.90
N GLY A 347 -0.53 9.24 8.17
CA GLY A 347 -0.42 9.63 6.76
C GLY A 347 -0.40 8.45 5.78
N SER A 348 -0.97 7.30 6.16
CA SER A 348 -1.09 6.18 5.22
C SER A 348 -1.91 6.56 3.97
N TYR A 349 -1.54 6.02 2.81
CA TYR A 349 -2.16 6.42 1.55
C TYR A 349 -3.68 6.13 1.51
N GLY A 350 -4.14 5.07 2.19
CA GLY A 350 -5.55 4.71 2.26
C GLY A 350 -6.42 5.75 2.96
N ILE A 351 -6.00 6.26 4.14
CA ILE A 351 -6.75 7.31 4.84
C ILE A 351 -6.59 8.66 4.13
N TYR A 352 -5.42 8.95 3.55
CA TYR A 352 -5.20 10.14 2.74
C TYR A 352 -6.19 10.21 1.56
N SER A 353 -6.32 9.12 0.80
CA SER A 353 -7.27 9.01 -0.31
C SER A 353 -8.72 9.23 0.15
N GLN A 354 -9.11 8.69 1.30
CA GLN A 354 -10.45 8.93 1.87
C GLN A 354 -10.64 10.38 2.32
N CYS A 355 -9.65 10.98 2.99
CA CYS A 355 -9.72 12.39 3.38
C CYS A 355 -9.92 13.29 2.16
N ALA A 356 -9.23 13.03 1.05
CA ALA A 356 -9.45 13.76 -0.20
C ALA A 356 -10.89 13.59 -0.72
N THR A 357 -11.42 12.36 -0.73
CA THR A 357 -12.81 12.09 -1.13
C THR A 357 -13.84 12.85 -0.26
N PHE A 358 -13.58 13.00 1.03
CA PHE A 358 -14.46 13.69 1.99
C PHE A 358 -14.15 15.19 2.16
N SER A 359 -13.16 15.74 1.44
CA SER A 359 -12.66 17.12 1.66
C SER A 359 -12.27 17.39 3.12
N MET A 360 -11.66 16.39 3.76
CA MET A 360 -11.34 16.38 5.19
C MET A 360 -9.96 16.96 5.47
N LEU A 361 -9.85 17.84 6.47
CA LEU A 361 -8.55 18.31 6.92
C LEU A 361 -7.80 17.21 7.69
N MET A 362 -6.57 16.94 7.26
CA MET A 362 -5.71 15.90 7.82
C MET A 362 -4.50 16.50 8.52
N LEU A 363 -4.32 16.13 9.79
CA LEU A 363 -3.11 16.36 10.57
C LEU A 363 -2.27 15.07 10.52
N SER A 364 -1.24 15.08 9.68
CA SER A 364 -0.30 13.96 9.64
C SER A 364 0.78 14.18 10.69
N THR A 365 0.87 13.27 11.66
CA THR A 365 2.12 13.13 12.40
C THR A 365 3.01 12.28 11.52
N THR A 366 3.87 12.93 10.73
CA THR A 366 5.00 12.23 10.10
C THR A 366 5.85 11.74 11.26
N VAL A 367 5.57 10.52 11.71
CA VAL A 367 6.43 9.83 12.66
C VAL A 367 7.80 9.89 12.01
N ARG A 368 8.79 10.49 12.69
CA ARG A 368 10.21 10.45 12.27
C ARG A 368 10.72 9.00 12.03
N ASN A 369 9.89 7.99 12.30
CA ASN A 369 10.15 6.57 12.32
C ASN A 369 8.99 5.75 11.69
N ILE A 370 8.63 5.95 10.41
CA ILE A 370 7.71 4.99 9.74
C ILE A 370 8.33 3.59 9.58
N TRP A 371 9.63 3.42 9.83
CA TRP A 371 10.26 2.11 9.94
C TRP A 371 11.32 2.18 11.03
N VAL A 372 10.94 1.77 12.25
CA VAL A 372 11.88 1.50 13.36
C VAL A 372 12.65 0.24 13.04
#